data_AF-A0A328PC85-F1
#
_entry.id   AF-A0A328PC85-F1
#
_cell.length_a   1.000
_cell.length_b   1.000
_cell.length_c   1.000
_cell.angle_alpha   90.00
_cell.angle_beta   90.00
_cell.angle_gamma   90.00
#
_symmetry.space_group_name_H-M   'P 1'
#
loop_
_entity.id
_entity.type
_entity.pdbx_description
1 polymer ?
#
loop_
_entity_poly.entity_id
_entity_poly.type
_entity_poly.pdbx_seq_one_letter_code
_entity_poly.pdbx_strand_id
1 'polypeptide(L)'
;MKAEKSHSKGYLICSECGGYYKLEEGESPSDFVSCQCGGSLQYYDSLEKAYREKPHEINETTERVNSEKFEIIKESKIIEEPHGEIIGAGITSNRETLENLLKNDLDDAQDLIYTIQNKRKEIKTHKNTNYYLILAAIVTVILLIILIF
;
A
#
# COMPACT_ATOMS: atom_id res chain seq x y z
N MET A 1 14.07 -20.31 -37.08
CA MET A 1 13.48 -20.62 -35.76
C MET A 1 13.51 -19.34 -34.94
N LYS A 2 12.37 -18.66 -34.75
CA LYS A 2 12.30 -17.46 -33.89
C LYS A 2 11.85 -17.92 -32.51
N ALA A 3 12.71 -17.72 -31.52
CA ALA A 3 12.42 -18.01 -30.13
C ALA A 3 11.25 -17.13 -29.65
N GLU A 4 10.30 -17.75 -28.96
CA GLU A 4 9.17 -17.08 -28.33
C GLU A 4 9.68 -16.16 -27.22
N LYS A 5 9.46 -14.85 -27.35
CA LYS A 5 9.77 -13.87 -26.31
C LYS A 5 8.78 -14.06 -25.15
N SER A 6 9.27 -14.65 -24.07
CA SER A 6 8.62 -14.63 -22.76
C SER A 6 8.51 -13.19 -22.27
N HIS A 7 7.27 -12.69 -22.10
CA HIS A 7 6.98 -11.38 -21.52
C HIS A 7 7.39 -11.38 -20.03
N SER A 8 8.56 -10.86 -19.68
CA SER A 8 8.94 -10.67 -18.28
C SER A 8 8.22 -9.46 -17.69
N LYS A 9 7.04 -9.69 -17.13
CA LYS A 9 6.43 -8.78 -16.14
C LYS A 9 7.20 -8.97 -14.84
N GLY A 10 7.86 -7.93 -14.34
CA GLY A 10 8.58 -7.99 -13.08
C GLY A 10 9.10 -6.64 -12.60
N TYR A 11 9.75 -6.65 -11.45
CA TYR A 11 10.15 -5.48 -10.70
C TYR A 11 11.62 -5.59 -10.32
N LEU A 12 12.34 -4.47 -10.39
CA LEU A 12 13.68 -4.31 -9.86
C LEU A 12 13.58 -3.44 -8.61
N ILE A 13 14.08 -3.90 -7.47
CA ILE A 13 14.04 -3.16 -6.21
C ILE A 13 15.46 -2.96 -5.71
N CYS A 14 15.79 -1.71 -5.37
CA CYS A 14 17.08 -1.38 -4.80
C CYS A 14 17.18 -1.84 -3.34
N SER A 15 18.26 -2.54 -3.04
CA SER A 15 18.53 -3.03 -1.68
C SER A 15 18.93 -1.91 -0.71
N GLU A 16 19.38 -0.78 -1.23
CA GLU A 16 19.93 0.32 -0.43
C GLU A 16 18.92 1.44 -0.19
N CYS A 17 18.32 2.00 -1.25
CA CYS A 17 17.36 3.10 -1.11
C CYS A 17 15.90 2.64 -1.10
N GLY A 18 15.62 1.36 -1.37
CA GLY A 18 14.26 0.84 -1.47
C GLY A 18 13.47 1.28 -2.71
N GLY A 19 14.04 2.11 -3.59
CA GLY A 19 13.43 2.52 -4.85
C GLY A 19 13.14 1.30 -5.75
N TYR A 20 12.06 1.37 -6.52
CA TYR A 20 11.65 0.28 -7.40
C TYR A 20 11.46 0.76 -8.84
N TYR A 21 11.64 -0.16 -9.78
CA TYR A 21 11.37 0.01 -11.20
C TYR A 21 10.56 -1.18 -11.71
N LYS A 22 9.52 -0.93 -12.50
CA LYS A 22 8.72 -1.98 -13.13
C LYS A 22 9.21 -2.13 -14.56
N LEU A 23 9.55 -3.35 -14.95
CA LEU A 23 9.99 -3.66 -16.31
C LEU A 23 8.82 -3.48 -17.29
N GLU A 24 9.08 -2.75 -18.37
CA GLU A 24 8.17 -2.61 -19.50
C GLU A 24 8.24 -3.82 -20.42
N GLU A 25 7.31 -3.89 -21.38
CA GLU A 25 7.25 -5.01 -22.30
C GLU A 25 8.51 -5.14 -23.17
N GLY A 26 9.20 -6.26 -23.03
CA GLY A 26 10.40 -6.57 -23.79
C GLY A 26 11.70 -6.13 -23.13
N GLU A 27 11.64 -5.49 -21.96
CA GLU A 27 12.81 -5.18 -21.14
C GLU A 27 13.22 -6.41 -20.30
N SER A 28 14.53 -6.65 -20.23
CA SER A 28 15.09 -7.72 -19.42
C SER A 28 15.63 -7.15 -18.10
N PRO A 29 15.46 -7.85 -16.96
CA PRO A 29 16.11 -7.47 -15.69
C PRO A 29 17.63 -7.27 -15.84
N SER A 30 18.26 -8.02 -16.75
CA SER A 30 19.69 -7.96 -17.04
C SER A 30 20.15 -6.67 -17.72
N ASP A 31 19.23 -5.89 -18.29
CA ASP A 31 19.56 -4.62 -18.95
C ASP A 31 19.90 -3.52 -17.92
N PHE A 32 19.62 -3.77 -16.64
CA PHE A 32 19.80 -2.84 -15.54
C PHE A 32 20.91 -3.31 -14.61
N VAL A 33 21.99 -2.52 -14.53
CA VAL A 33 23.19 -2.86 -13.74
C VAL A 33 23.07 -2.42 -12.28
N SER A 34 22.57 -1.21 -12.04
CA SER A 34 22.50 -0.62 -10.69
C SER A 34 21.43 0.46 -10.60
N CYS A 35 21.02 0.79 -9.38
CA CYS A 35 20.15 1.92 -9.10
C CYS A 35 20.88 3.26 -9.31
N GLN A 36 20.15 4.34 -9.54
CA GLN A 36 20.72 5.68 -9.66
C GLN A 36 21.50 6.13 -8.41
N CYS A 37 21.22 5.57 -7.24
CA CYS A 37 22.00 5.81 -6.03
C CYS A 37 23.31 5.00 -5.94
N GLY A 38 23.59 4.12 -6.92
CA GLY A 38 24.71 3.18 -6.91
C GLY A 38 24.41 1.82 -6.26
N GLY A 39 23.26 1.66 -5.63
CA GLY A 39 22.86 0.42 -4.96
C GLY A 39 22.48 -0.72 -5.91
N SER A 40 22.62 -1.96 -5.43
CA SER A 40 22.27 -3.17 -6.21
C SER A 40 20.76 -3.37 -6.34
N LEU A 41 20.34 -3.80 -7.54
CA LEU A 41 18.94 -4.09 -7.88
C LEU A 41 18.66 -5.59 -7.78
N GLN A 42 17.55 -5.94 -7.13
CA GLN A 42 17.04 -7.31 -7.01
C GLN A 42 15.77 -7.47 -7.85
N TYR A 43 15.68 -8.57 -8.61
CA TYR A 43 14.51 -8.87 -9.43
C TYR A 43 13.45 -9.65 -8.65
N TYR A 44 12.20 -9.24 -8.80
CA TYR A 44 11.02 -9.94 -8.31
C TYR A 44 9.97 -10.03 -9.41
N ASP A 45 9.33 -11.19 -9.55
CA ASP A 45 8.20 -11.36 -10.48
C ASP A 45 6.91 -10.70 -9.98
N SER A 46 6.79 -10.43 -8.67
CA SER A 46 5.70 -9.63 -8.09
C SER A 46 6.14 -8.82 -6.87
N LEU A 47 5.49 -7.67 -6.65
CA LEU A 47 5.70 -6.85 -5.44
C LEU A 47 5.32 -7.61 -4.17
N GLU A 48 4.33 -8.50 -4.24
CA GLU A 48 3.90 -9.29 -3.08
C GLU A 48 5.02 -10.22 -2.56
N LYS A 49 5.81 -10.79 -3.46
CA LYS A 49 6.99 -11.59 -3.10
C LYS A 49 8.11 -10.72 -2.55
N ALA A 50 8.36 -9.57 -3.17
CA ALA A 50 9.33 -8.60 -2.65
C ALA A 50 9.08 -8.20 -1.20
N TYR A 51 7.82 -7.97 -0.80
CA TYR A 51 7.48 -7.61 0.58
C TYR A 51 7.50 -8.79 1.56
N ARG A 52 7.29 -10.02 1.07
CA ARG A 52 7.40 -11.23 1.91
C ARG A 52 8.83 -11.67 2.17
N GLU A 53 9.73 -11.44 1.22
CA GLU A 53 11.11 -11.90 1.29
C GLU A 53 12.04 -10.92 2.01
N LYS A 54 11.63 -9.65 2.18
CA LYS A 54 12.35 -8.76 3.09
C LYS A 54 12.29 -9.36 4.49
N PRO A 55 13.43 -9.55 5.20
CA PRO A 55 13.41 -9.86 6.61
C PRO A 55 12.60 -8.75 7.26
N HIS A 56 11.43 -9.13 7.73
CA HIS A 56 10.58 -8.23 8.47
C HIS A 56 11.33 -8.04 9.79
N GLU A 57 12.13 -6.96 9.88
CA GLU A 57 12.53 -6.37 11.16
C GLU A 57 11.26 -5.77 11.78
N ILE A 58 10.27 -6.63 12.04
CA ILE A 58 9.22 -6.40 13.00
C ILE A 58 9.91 -6.68 14.33
N ASN A 59 10.32 -5.61 15.00
CA ASN A 59 10.04 -5.53 16.41
C ASN A 59 8.56 -5.91 16.62
N GLU A 60 8.35 -7.18 17.00
CA GLU A 60 7.06 -7.81 17.21
C GLU A 60 6.09 -6.87 17.91
N THR A 61 5.10 -6.34 17.20
CA THR A 61 3.86 -5.86 17.82
C THR A 61 2.72 -5.79 16.81
N THR A 62 2.49 -6.91 16.16
CA THR A 62 1.20 -7.21 15.52
C THR A 62 1.09 -8.73 15.63
N GLU A 63 0.29 -9.30 16.52
CA GLU A 63 -1.16 -9.25 16.42
C GLU A 63 -1.84 -9.85 17.67
N ARG A 64 -2.93 -9.19 18.12
CA ARG A 64 -4.08 -9.70 18.91
C ARG A 64 -3.96 -9.73 20.44
N VAL A 65 -4.34 -8.63 21.10
CA VAL A 65 -5.33 -8.69 22.19
C VAL A 65 -6.37 -7.58 22.00
N ASN A 66 -7.62 -8.00 22.18
CA ASN A 66 -8.87 -7.30 22.02
C ASN A 66 -9.00 -6.00 22.84
N SER A 67 -10.02 -5.23 22.46
CA SER A 67 -10.78 -4.31 23.32
C SER A 67 -10.68 -4.61 24.82
N GLU A 68 -10.48 -3.55 25.63
CA GLU A 68 -10.29 -3.53 27.09
C GLU A 68 -8.83 -3.60 27.58
N LYS A 69 -8.03 -2.56 27.30
CA LYS A 69 -6.98 -2.11 28.24
C LYS A 69 -6.55 -0.67 28.01
N PHE A 70 -7.52 0.24 28.05
CA PHE A 70 -7.23 1.67 28.18
C PHE A 70 -7.00 1.96 29.67
N GLU A 71 -5.85 1.55 30.22
CA GLU A 71 -5.49 1.94 31.59
C GLU A 71 -4.01 1.76 31.93
N ILE A 72 -3.08 2.20 31.06
CA ILE A 72 -1.68 2.41 31.46
C ILE A 72 -1.11 3.64 30.74
N ILE A 73 -1.71 4.81 30.93
CA ILE A 73 -0.99 6.10 30.85
C ILE A 73 -1.50 7.00 31.98
N LYS A 74 -1.30 6.54 33.21
CA LYS A 74 -1.17 7.43 34.36
C LYS A 74 0.09 6.99 35.07
N GLU A 75 1.00 7.94 35.25
CA GLU A 75 2.26 7.82 35.99
C GLU A 75 3.46 7.25 35.21
N SER A 76 3.93 8.01 34.20
CA SER A 76 5.38 8.19 34.05
C SER A 76 5.74 9.61 34.48
N LYS A 77 6.22 9.66 35.71
CA LYS A 77 6.85 10.81 36.36
C LYS A 77 8.02 11.27 35.48
N ILE A 78 7.96 12.49 34.94
CA ILE A 78 9.11 13.15 34.31
C ILE A 78 10.18 13.26 35.40
N ILE A 79 11.30 12.56 35.22
CA ILE A 79 12.53 12.82 35.97
C ILE A 79 13.26 13.89 35.16
N GLU A 80 13.18 15.14 35.61
CA GLU A 80 14.18 16.14 35.26
C GLU A 80 15.36 15.97 36.21
N GLU A 81 16.57 15.78 35.66
CA GLU A 81 17.79 16.11 36.38
C GLU A 81 18.75 16.89 35.47
N PRO A 82 19.59 17.75 36.07
CA PRO A 82 19.88 19.06 35.53
C PRO A 82 21.31 19.18 34.97
N HIS A 83 21.46 20.09 34.00
CA HIS A 83 22.71 20.68 33.52
C HIS A 83 23.78 19.73 32.95
N GLY A 84 23.79 19.62 31.62
CA GLY A 84 24.92 19.12 30.84
C GLY A 84 24.78 19.49 29.37
N GLU A 85 25.56 20.46 28.93
CA GLU A 85 25.61 21.05 27.59
C GLU A 85 25.75 20.01 26.46
N ILE A 86 24.84 20.01 25.49
CA ILE A 86 25.02 19.35 24.19
C ILE A 86 24.63 20.30 23.05
N ILE A 87 25.66 20.80 22.38
CA ILE A 87 25.81 21.29 21.00
C ILE A 87 24.51 21.21 20.16
N GLY A 88 23.65 22.22 20.30
CA GLY A 88 22.39 22.37 19.55
C GLY A 88 22.54 23.32 18.37
N ALA A 89 23.05 22.84 17.23
CA ALA A 89 22.93 23.58 15.96
C ALA A 89 22.74 22.69 14.71
N GLY A 90 22.98 21.37 14.81
CA GLY A 90 22.86 20.45 13.66
C GLY A 90 21.66 19.50 13.68
N ILE A 91 20.90 19.40 14.77
CA ILE A 91 19.88 18.33 14.94
C ILE A 91 18.46 18.82 14.64
N THR A 92 18.18 20.12 14.72
CA THR A 92 16.81 20.64 14.60
C THR A 92 16.29 20.74 13.16
N SER A 93 17.15 20.96 12.17
CA SER A 93 16.74 21.11 10.76
C SER A 93 16.18 19.82 10.13
N ASN A 94 16.63 18.65 10.60
CA ASN A 94 16.28 17.35 10.00
C ASN A 94 15.00 16.74 10.60
N ARG A 95 14.62 17.12 11.83
CA ARG A 95 13.41 16.57 12.47
C ARG A 95 12.13 17.14 11.87
N GLU A 96 12.11 18.46 11.62
CA GLU A 96 10.96 19.15 11.05
C GLU A 96 10.71 18.73 9.59
N THR A 97 11.78 18.49 8.83
CA THR A 97 11.68 17.94 7.47
C THR A 97 11.17 16.49 7.47
N LEU A 98 11.61 15.65 8.40
CA LEU A 98 11.13 14.26 8.51
C LEU A 98 9.66 14.18 8.97
N GLU A 99 9.26 15.01 9.93
CA GLU A 99 7.86 15.08 10.39
C GLU A 99 6.93 15.57 9.29
N ASN A 100 7.35 16.54 8.47
CA ASN A 100 6.58 17.03 7.33
C ASN A 100 6.49 15.99 6.20
N LEU A 101 7.56 15.25 5.91
CA LEU A 101 7.54 14.17 4.93
C LEU A 101 6.59 13.04 5.34
N LEU A 102 6.67 12.61 6.61
CA LEU A 102 5.78 11.57 7.15
C LEU A 102 4.31 11.99 7.11
N LYS A 103 4.02 13.28 7.32
CA LYS A 103 2.66 13.80 7.28
C LYS A 103 2.10 13.86 5.86
N ASN A 104 2.93 14.26 4.88
CA ASN A 104 2.54 14.27 3.48
C ASN A 104 2.24 12.85 2.98
N ASP A 105 3.10 11.88 3.29
CA ASP A 105 2.88 10.48 2.92
C ASP A 105 1.60 9.89 3.56
N LEU A 106 1.28 10.33 4.79
CA LEU A 106 0.06 9.93 5.49
C LEU A 106 -1.20 10.55 4.85
N ASP A 107 -1.13 11.82 4.45
CA ASP A 107 -2.24 12.53 3.81
C ASP A 107 -2.53 11.96 2.41
N ASP A 108 -1.49 11.66 1.63
CA ASP A 108 -1.61 11.00 0.32
C ASP A 108 -2.23 9.61 0.43
N ALA A 109 -1.82 8.84 1.44
CA ALA A 109 -2.41 7.52 1.72
C ALA A 109 -3.90 7.64 2.10
N GLN A 110 -4.28 8.66 2.86
CA GLN A 110 -5.68 8.90 3.24
C GLN A 110 -6.55 9.28 2.04
N ASP A 111 -6.05 10.11 1.12
CA ASP A 111 -6.77 10.49 -0.11
C ASP A 111 -6.99 9.27 -1.02
N LEU A 112 -5.95 8.45 -1.19
CA LEU A 112 -6.06 7.21 -1.97
C LEU A 112 -7.09 6.25 -1.35
N ILE A 113 -7.08 6.10 -0.03
CA ILE A 113 -8.08 5.30 0.70
C ILE A 113 -9.48 5.82 0.45
N TYR A 114 -9.69 7.14 0.56
CA TYR A 114 -10.99 7.76 0.30
C TYR A 114 -11.49 7.49 -1.13
N THR A 115 -10.61 7.68 -2.11
CA THR A 115 -10.91 7.43 -3.53
C THR A 115 -11.30 5.98 -3.78
N ILE A 116 -10.54 5.02 -3.23
CA ILE A 116 -10.85 3.58 -3.34
C ILE A 116 -12.20 3.26 -2.68
N GLN A 117 -12.47 3.83 -1.50
CA GLN A 117 -13.73 3.61 -0.80
C GLN A 117 -14.91 4.15 -1.61
N ASN A 118 -14.79 5.34 -2.22
CA ASN A 118 -15.85 5.91 -3.03
C ASN A 118 -16.12 5.08 -4.31
N LYS A 119 -15.06 4.67 -5.02
CA LYS A 119 -15.19 3.77 -6.18
C LYS A 119 -15.85 2.44 -5.80
N ARG A 120 -15.52 1.87 -4.64
CA ARG A 120 -16.21 0.67 -4.12
C ARG A 120 -17.71 0.90 -3.90
N LYS A 121 -18.11 2.08 -3.42
CA LYS A 121 -19.54 2.44 -3.27
C LYS A 121 -20.23 2.56 -4.64
N GLU A 122 -19.61 3.23 -5.60
CA GLU A 122 -20.13 3.34 -6.98
C GLU A 122 -20.37 1.94 -7.59
N ILE A 123 -19.39 1.04 -7.49
CA ILE A 123 -19.49 -0.33 -8.02
C ILE A 123 -20.61 -1.12 -7.35
N LYS A 124 -20.75 -1.02 -6.01
CA LYS A 124 -21.85 -1.68 -5.28
C LYS A 124 -23.20 -1.17 -5.74
N THR A 125 -23.32 0.15 -5.92
CA THR A 125 -24.57 0.78 -6.37
C THR A 125 -24.92 0.32 -7.78
N HIS A 126 -23.96 0.31 -8.72
CA HIS A 126 -24.16 -0.17 -10.08
C HIS A 126 -24.59 -1.66 -10.12
N LYS A 127 -23.98 -2.52 -9.28
CA LYS A 127 -24.39 -3.92 -9.15
C LYS A 127 -25.83 -4.06 -8.66
N ASN A 128 -26.23 -3.30 -7.65
CA ASN A 128 -27.60 -3.35 -7.14
C ASN A 128 -28.62 -2.87 -8.18
N THR A 129 -28.35 -1.76 -8.88
CA THR A 129 -29.26 -1.26 -9.93
C THR A 129 -29.46 -2.27 -11.04
N ASN A 130 -28.37 -2.90 -11.52
CA ASN A 130 -28.47 -3.93 -12.55
C ASN A 130 -29.26 -5.16 -12.08
N TYR A 131 -29.11 -5.55 -10.82
CA TYR A 131 -29.89 -6.65 -10.24
C TYR A 131 -31.39 -6.36 -10.26
N TYR A 132 -31.82 -5.16 -9.83
CA TYR A 132 -33.23 -4.77 -9.86
C TYR A 132 -33.80 -4.69 -11.29
N LEU A 133 -33.01 -4.22 -12.26
CA LEU A 133 -33.43 -4.19 -13.67
C LEU A 133 -33.68 -5.60 -14.23
N ILE A 134 -32.77 -6.53 -13.93
CA ILE A 134 -32.91 -7.93 -14.37
C ILE A 134 -34.14 -8.57 -13.71
N LEU A 135 -34.33 -8.38 -12.40
CA LEU A 135 -35.50 -8.89 -11.69
C LEU A 135 -36.80 -8.32 -12.26
N ALA A 136 -36.87 -7.02 -12.51
CA ALA A 136 -38.04 -6.39 -13.09
C ALA A 136 -38.37 -6.99 -14.46
N ALA A 137 -37.37 -7.19 -15.32
CA ALA A 137 -37.56 -7.83 -16.62
C ALA A 137 -38.13 -9.26 -16.48
N ILE A 138 -37.57 -10.08 -15.58
CA ILE A 138 -38.06 -11.44 -15.32
C ILE A 138 -39.53 -11.42 -14.86
N VAL A 139 -39.87 -10.55 -13.91
CA VAL A 139 -41.25 -10.42 -13.41
C VAL A 139 -42.20 -10.01 -14.53
N THR A 140 -41.81 -9.05 -15.39
CA THR A 140 -42.65 -8.65 -16.52
C THR A 140 -42.90 -9.80 -17.50
N VAL A 141 -41.87 -10.61 -17.80
CA VAL A 141 -42.01 -11.78 -18.68
C VAL A 141 -42.95 -12.82 -18.04
N ILE A 142 -42.81 -13.09 -16.74
CA ILE A 142 -43.69 -14.03 -16.02
C ILE A 142 -45.15 -13.55 -16.06
N LEU A 143 -45.40 -12.26 -15.82
CA LEU A 143 -46.75 -11.69 -15.89
C LEU A 143 -47.35 -11.82 -17.30
N LEU A 144 -46.56 -11.56 -18.35
CA LEU A 144 -47.01 -11.75 -19.74
C LEU A 144 -47.37 -13.21 -20.03
N ILE A 145 -46.59 -14.17 -19.53
CA ILE A 145 -46.90 -15.60 -19.66
C ILE A 145 -48.23 -15.91 -18.97
N ILE A 146 -48.44 -15.45 -17.74
CA ILE A 146 -49.69 -15.69 -16.99
C ILE A 146 -50.91 -15.10 -17.70
N LEU A 147 -50.77 -13.97 -18.41
CA LEU A 147 -51.86 -13.36 -19.16
C LEU A 147 -52.21 -14.09 -20.46
N ILE A 148 -51.32 -14.94 -20.97
CA ILE A 148 -51.51 -15.71 -22.20
C ILE A 148 -52.21 -17.06 -21.92
N PHE A 149 -52.11 -17.57 -20.70
CA PHE A 149 -52.70 -18.84 -20.26
C PHE A 149 -53.98 -18.64 -19.45
#